data_AF-A0A959UT35-F1
#
_entry.id   AF-A0A959UT35-F1
#
_cell.length_a   1.000
_cell.length_b   1.000
_cell.length_c   1.000
_cell.angle_alpha   90.00
_cell.angle_beta   90.00
_cell.angle_gamma   90.00
#
_symmetry.space_group_name_H-M   'P 1'
#
loop_
_entity.id
_entity.type
_entity.pdbx_description
1 polymer ?
#
loop_
_entity_poly.entity_id
_entity_poly.type
_entity_poly.pdbx_seq_one_letter_code
_entity_poly.pdbx_strand_id
1 'polypeptide(L)'
;MDRNTLTWTGLAAIALALVLLLAFEGNATADRPIHTTALVDTSGCVFLTVYEGKDLDSSFVLATPAPVLQAETGGLRWLVQAQAEDGGYGAGSHSRQDIRDPHAVSTDPATTAMVAMSLMRLGNLPDSGTYGHQLGRATE
;
A
#
# COMPACT_ATOMS: atom_id res chain seq x y z
N MET A 1 -28.67 -19.81 -43.97
CA MET A 1 -28.06 -18.56 -43.46
C MET A 1 -27.58 -17.79 -44.67
N ASP A 2 -28.27 -16.71 -44.99
CA ASP A 2 -28.09 -15.99 -46.24
C ASP A 2 -26.77 -15.23 -46.24
N ARG A 3 -26.04 -15.26 -47.35
CA ARG A 3 -24.71 -14.65 -47.49
C ARG A 3 -24.66 -13.17 -47.06
N ASN A 4 -25.79 -12.47 -47.16
CA ASN A 4 -25.93 -11.08 -46.72
C ASN A 4 -26.02 -10.96 -45.18
N THR A 5 -26.64 -11.91 -44.48
CA THR A 5 -26.72 -11.87 -43.01
C THR A 5 -25.35 -12.01 -42.35
N LEU A 6 -24.44 -12.82 -42.92
CA LEU A 6 -23.08 -12.99 -42.41
C LEU A 6 -22.20 -11.75 -42.64
N THR A 7 -22.39 -11.03 -43.75
CA THR A 7 -21.64 -9.80 -44.05
C THR A 7 -22.09 -8.63 -43.16
N TRP A 8 -23.39 -8.51 -42.88
CA TRP A 8 -23.91 -7.46 -42.01
C TRP A 8 -23.52 -7.68 -40.53
N THR A 9 -23.53 -8.92 -40.05
CA THR A 9 -23.06 -9.22 -38.68
C THR A 9 -21.56 -8.99 -38.52
N GLY A 10 -20.77 -9.28 -39.56
CA GLY A 10 -19.32 -9.01 -39.55
C GLY A 10 -19.00 -7.52 -39.49
N LEU A 11 -19.68 -6.70 -40.30
CA LEU A 11 -19.50 -5.24 -40.29
C LEU A 11 -19.95 -4.60 -38.96
N ALA A 12 -21.04 -5.09 -38.36
CA ALA A 12 -21.51 -4.62 -37.07
C ALA A 12 -20.51 -4.93 -35.92
N ALA A 13 -19.91 -6.13 -35.94
CA ALA A 13 -18.90 -6.51 -34.95
C ALA A 13 -17.62 -5.67 -35.06
N ILE A 14 -17.18 -5.36 -36.29
CA ILE A 14 -16.01 -4.51 -36.53
C ILE A 14 -16.27 -3.07 -36.08
N ALA A 15 -17.46 -2.52 -36.37
CA ALA A 15 -17.83 -1.19 -35.93
C ALA A 15 -17.88 -1.09 -34.39
N LEU A 16 -18.41 -2.11 -33.71
CA LEU A 16 -18.44 -2.16 -32.25
C LEU A 16 -17.03 -2.25 -31.64
N ALA A 17 -16.15 -3.04 -32.24
CA ALA A 17 -14.75 -3.13 -31.82
C ALA A 17 -14.00 -1.80 -31.99
N LEU A 18 -14.28 -1.06 -33.08
CA LEU A 18 -13.71 0.27 -33.33
C LEU A 18 -14.20 1.32 -32.33
N VAL A 19 -15.49 1.29 -31.95
CA VAL A 19 -16.04 2.18 -30.93
C VAL A 19 -15.44 1.88 -29.55
N LEU A 20 -15.24 0.61 -29.21
CA LEU A 20 -14.57 0.20 -27.98
C LEU A 20 -13.08 0.61 -27.94
N LEU A 21 -12.38 0.53 -29.07
CA LEU A 21 -10.99 1.00 -29.21
C LEU A 21 -10.87 2.52 -29.05
N LEU A 22 -11.79 3.29 -29.64
CA LEU A 22 -11.81 4.75 -29.53
C LEU A 22 -12.26 5.24 -28.14
N ALA A 23 -13.06 4.45 -27.41
CA ALA A 23 -13.42 4.75 -26.03
C ALA A 23 -12.29 4.43 -25.02
N PHE A 24 -11.23 3.76 -25.46
CA PHE A 24 -10.06 3.38 -24.66
C PHE A 24 -8.84 4.29 -24.86
N GLU A 25 -9.01 5.47 -25.46
CA GLU A 25 -8.01 6.54 -25.35
C GLU A 25 -7.97 7.00 -23.89
N GLY A 26 -7.08 6.35 -23.14
CA GLY A 26 -6.82 6.59 -21.74
C GLY A 26 -6.63 8.07 -21.49
N ASN A 27 -7.34 8.55 -20.47
CA ASN A 27 -7.16 9.83 -19.84
C ASN A 27 -5.66 10.00 -19.51
N ALA A 28 -4.91 10.66 -20.39
CA ALA A 28 -3.54 11.01 -20.13
C ALA A 28 -3.56 11.92 -18.90
N THR A 29 -3.14 11.35 -17.76
CA THR A 29 -2.98 12.06 -16.51
C THR A 29 -2.16 13.31 -16.80
N ALA A 30 -2.77 14.47 -16.60
CA ALA A 30 -2.09 15.75 -16.66
C ALA A 30 -0.79 15.64 -15.86
N ASP A 31 0.32 15.82 -16.56
CA ASP A 31 1.67 15.82 -16.01
C ASP A 31 1.73 16.95 -14.98
N ARG A 32 1.53 16.62 -13.70
CA ARG A 32 1.75 17.58 -12.62
C ARG A 32 3.27 17.76 -12.58
N PRO A 33 3.79 18.99 -12.59
CA PRO A 33 5.22 19.19 -12.50
C PRO A 33 5.69 18.51 -11.21
N ILE A 34 6.42 17.41 -11.38
CA ILE A 34 7.20 16.80 -10.32
C ILE A 34 8.05 17.95 -9.80
N HIS A 35 7.93 18.24 -8.51
CA HIS A 35 8.84 19.15 -7.86
C HIS A 35 10.22 18.52 -8.07
N THR A 36 10.96 18.99 -9.06
CA THR A 36 12.34 18.59 -9.29
C THR A 36 13.08 19.06 -8.05
N THR A 37 13.16 18.18 -7.06
CA THR A 37 14.15 18.29 -6.02
C THR A 37 15.47 18.33 -6.78
N ALA A 38 16.05 19.54 -6.84
CA ALA A 38 17.44 19.68 -7.21
C ALA A 38 18.19 18.59 -6.47
N LEU A 39 18.96 17.76 -7.19
CA LEU A 39 19.73 16.68 -6.60
C LEU A 39 20.60 17.31 -5.52
N VAL A 40 20.15 17.21 -4.27
CA VAL A 40 20.88 17.72 -3.12
C VAL A 40 22.15 16.91 -3.10
N ASP A 41 23.30 17.58 -3.16
CA ASP A 41 24.56 16.90 -2.95
C ASP A 41 24.53 16.35 -1.52
N THR A 42 24.34 15.04 -1.44
CA THR A 42 24.20 14.29 -0.19
C THR A 42 25.55 13.79 0.31
N SER A 43 26.66 14.21 -0.33
CA SER A 43 28.00 13.83 0.11
C SER A 43 28.26 14.30 1.55
N GLY A 44 28.59 13.35 2.42
CA GLY A 44 28.82 13.62 3.85
C GLY A 44 27.56 13.70 4.73
N CYS A 45 26.37 13.35 4.21
CA CYS A 45 25.18 13.27 5.05
C CYS A 45 25.24 12.06 5.99
N VAL A 46 25.66 12.31 7.23
CA VAL A 46 25.75 11.29 8.30
C VAL A 46 24.44 10.52 8.47
N PHE A 47 23.29 11.18 8.30
CA PHE A 47 21.99 10.51 8.42
C PHE A 47 21.77 9.45 7.35
N LEU A 48 22.17 9.69 6.09
CA LEU A 48 22.01 8.69 5.04
C LEU A 48 22.99 7.53 5.21
N THR A 49 24.20 7.80 5.68
CA THR A 49 25.14 6.73 6.04
C THR A 49 24.60 5.88 7.19
N VAL A 50 24.11 6.49 8.27
CA VAL A 50 23.65 5.76 9.46
C VAL A 50 22.32 5.04 9.24
N TYR A 51 21.34 5.69 8.61
CA TYR A 51 19.97 5.15 8.49
C TYR A 51 19.70 4.44 7.17
N GLU A 52 20.33 4.86 6.07
CA GLU A 52 20.06 4.31 4.74
C GLU A 52 21.21 3.45 4.20
N GLY A 53 22.31 3.32 4.93
CA GLY A 53 23.43 2.50 4.47
C GLY A 53 24.31 3.18 3.42
N LYS A 54 24.11 4.47 3.13
CA LYS A 54 24.79 5.15 2.01
C LYS A 54 26.30 5.23 2.25
N ASP A 55 27.07 4.80 1.25
CA ASP A 55 28.54 4.76 1.28
C ASP A 55 29.14 3.85 2.37
N LEU A 56 28.35 2.91 2.91
CA LEU A 56 28.86 1.83 3.77
C LEU A 56 29.38 0.68 2.91
N ASP A 57 30.46 0.05 3.39
CA ASP A 57 30.97 -1.19 2.81
C ASP A 57 29.88 -2.27 2.90
N SER A 58 29.69 -2.99 1.79
CA SER A 58 28.72 -4.10 1.66
C SER A 58 28.81 -5.16 2.77
N SER A 59 29.97 -5.28 3.45
CA SER A 59 30.15 -6.14 4.62
C SER A 59 29.38 -5.70 5.87
N PHE A 60 28.97 -4.42 5.95
CA PHE A 60 28.10 -3.90 7.02
C PHE A 60 26.60 -3.97 6.66
N VAL A 61 26.26 -4.34 5.42
CA VAL A 61 24.88 -4.52 4.99
C VAL A 61 24.40 -5.90 5.44
N LEU A 62 23.77 -5.94 6.61
CA LEU A 62 23.14 -7.16 7.13
C LEU A 62 21.80 -7.37 6.42
N ALA A 63 21.73 -8.41 5.58
CA ALA A 63 20.46 -8.79 4.96
C ALA A 63 19.49 -9.31 6.03
N THR A 64 18.27 -8.77 6.03
CA THR A 64 17.19 -9.25 6.89
C THR A 64 16.88 -10.71 6.55
N PRO A 65 16.97 -11.65 7.52
CA PRO A 65 16.70 -13.05 7.25
C PRO A 65 15.26 -13.26 6.76
N ALA A 66 15.07 -14.21 5.84
CA ALA A 66 13.75 -14.53 5.28
C ALA A 66 12.65 -14.78 6.34
N PRO A 67 12.91 -15.47 7.49
CA PRO A 67 11.89 -15.64 8.53
C PRO A 67 11.38 -14.33 9.13
N VAL A 68 12.24 -13.31 9.21
CA VAL A 68 11.85 -11.99 9.73
C VAL A 68 10.90 -11.30 8.76
N LEU A 69 11.22 -11.30 7.46
CA LEU A 69 10.36 -10.75 6.42
C LEU A 69 9.00 -11.47 6.34
N GLN A 70 9.00 -12.79 6.55
CA GLN A 70 7.76 -13.57 6.62
C GLN A 70 6.91 -13.21 7.83
N ALA A 71 7.54 -13.04 9.01
CA ALA A 71 6.84 -12.63 10.22
C ALA A 71 6.25 -11.23 10.09
N GLU A 72 7.00 -10.28 9.50
CA GLU A 72 6.54 -8.92 9.20
C GLU A 72 5.31 -8.95 8.27
N THR A 73 5.41 -9.66 7.15
CA THR A 73 4.30 -9.80 6.19
C THR A 73 3.07 -10.44 6.84
N GLY A 74 3.26 -11.44 7.71
CA GLY A 74 2.19 -12.09 8.46
C GLY A 74 1.53 -11.12 9.45
N GLY A 75 2.33 -10.36 10.19
CA GLY A 75 1.86 -9.33 11.11
C GLY A 75 1.05 -8.24 10.42
N LEU A 76 1.51 -7.76 9.26
CA LEU A 76 0.79 -6.76 8.46
C LEU A 76 -0.56 -7.29 7.98
N ARG A 77 -0.60 -8.52 7.49
CA ARG A 77 -1.87 -9.15 7.09
C ARG A 77 -2.83 -9.28 8.26
N TRP A 78 -2.32 -9.61 9.45
CA TRP A 78 -3.13 -9.67 10.66
C TRP A 78 -3.67 -8.28 11.03
N LEU A 79 -2.84 -7.23 10.99
CA LEU A 79 -3.26 -5.85 11.28
C LEU A 79 -4.38 -5.39 10.34
N VAL A 80 -4.26 -5.66 9.04
CA VAL A 80 -5.31 -5.32 8.06
C VAL A 80 -6.65 -5.98 8.41
N GLN A 81 -6.63 -7.21 8.92
CA GLN A 81 -7.83 -7.94 9.32
C GLN A 81 -8.35 -7.49 10.68
N ALA A 82 -7.46 -7.10 11.59
CA ALA A 82 -7.78 -6.74 12.96
C ALA A 82 -8.40 -5.34 13.12
N GLN A 83 -8.28 -4.47 12.12
CA GLN A 83 -8.82 -3.11 12.18
C GLN A 83 -10.35 -3.14 12.40
N ALA A 84 -10.82 -2.45 13.44
CA ALA A 84 -12.25 -2.39 13.75
C ALA A 84 -13.02 -1.52 12.74
N GLU A 85 -14.35 -1.52 12.85
CA GLU A 85 -15.24 -0.76 11.96
C GLU A 85 -15.04 0.76 12.08
N ASP A 86 -14.71 1.24 13.28
CA ASP A 86 -14.35 2.63 13.56
C ASP A 86 -12.94 3.02 13.06
N GLY A 87 -12.17 2.07 12.52
CA GLY A 87 -10.80 2.30 12.05
C GLY A 87 -9.72 2.14 13.12
N GLY A 88 -10.11 1.94 14.38
CA GLY A 88 -9.20 1.78 15.50
C GLY A 88 -8.65 0.37 15.67
N TYR A 89 -7.69 0.28 16.60
CA TYR A 89 -7.09 -0.97 17.05
C TYR A 89 -7.16 -1.03 18.58
N GLY A 90 -7.44 -2.22 19.10
CA GLY A 90 -7.49 -2.47 20.54
C GLY A 90 -6.40 -3.43 20.98
N ALA A 91 -5.82 -3.18 22.15
CA ALA A 91 -5.02 -4.17 22.85
C ALA A 91 -5.87 -4.85 23.94
N GLY A 92 -5.85 -6.19 23.98
CA GLY A 92 -6.50 -6.94 25.04
C GLY A 92 -5.87 -6.71 26.42
N SER A 93 -6.49 -7.28 27.46
CA SER A 93 -5.94 -7.23 28.82
C SER A 93 -4.91 -8.33 29.03
N HIS A 94 -3.85 -8.02 29.78
CA HIS A 94 -2.88 -9.01 30.27
C HIS A 94 -3.53 -10.19 31.01
N SER A 95 -4.68 -9.96 31.65
CA SER A 95 -5.43 -11.01 32.36
C SER A 95 -6.23 -11.94 31.43
N ARG A 96 -6.38 -11.58 30.14
CA ARG A 96 -7.20 -12.29 29.14
C ARG A 96 -6.44 -12.60 27.85
N GLN A 97 -5.22 -13.12 27.98
CA GLN A 97 -4.40 -13.59 26.84
C GLN A 97 -5.00 -14.80 26.09
N ASP A 98 -6.05 -15.41 26.66
CA ASP A 98 -6.86 -16.47 26.03
C ASP A 98 -7.67 -15.94 24.83
N ILE A 99 -8.04 -14.66 24.85
CA ILE A 99 -8.78 -14.03 23.77
C ILE A 99 -7.81 -13.67 22.64
N ARG A 100 -7.95 -14.36 21.50
CA ARG A 100 -7.15 -14.12 20.29
C ARG A 100 -7.91 -13.39 19.18
N ASP A 101 -9.21 -13.18 19.37
CA ASP A 101 -10.05 -12.42 18.44
C ASP A 101 -9.76 -10.92 18.60
N PRO A 102 -9.20 -10.24 17.56
CA PRO A 102 -8.91 -8.81 17.63
C PRO A 102 -10.16 -7.93 17.72
N HIS A 103 -11.34 -8.44 17.35
CA HIS A 103 -12.59 -7.67 17.41
C HIS A 103 -13.35 -7.86 18.73
N ALA A 104 -12.86 -8.74 19.60
CA ALA A 104 -13.40 -8.94 20.94
C ALA A 104 -12.91 -7.89 21.96
N VAL A 105 -12.04 -6.98 21.54
CA VAL A 105 -11.46 -5.92 22.38
C VAL A 105 -11.92 -4.54 21.90
N SER A 106 -12.06 -3.60 22.83
CA SER A 106 -12.36 -2.21 22.49
C SER A 106 -11.14 -1.56 21.85
N THR A 107 -11.38 -0.70 20.86
CA THR A 107 -10.35 0.16 20.30
C THR A 107 -9.85 1.15 21.33
N ASP A 108 -8.56 1.50 21.24
CA ASP A 108 -7.95 2.51 22.08
C ASP A 108 -7.02 3.42 21.27
N PRO A 109 -6.94 4.73 21.60
CA PRO A 109 -6.14 5.68 20.81
C PRO A 109 -4.64 5.37 20.80
N ALA A 110 -4.10 4.80 21.86
CA ALA A 110 -2.66 4.55 21.97
C ALA A 110 -2.23 3.40 21.05
N THR A 111 -2.97 2.28 21.07
CA THR A 111 -2.76 1.15 20.16
C THR A 111 -2.97 1.57 18.72
N THR A 112 -4.03 2.34 18.44
CA THR A 112 -4.31 2.88 17.11
C THR A 112 -3.16 3.74 16.60
N ALA A 113 -2.65 4.67 17.41
CA ALA A 113 -1.52 5.52 17.04
C ALA A 113 -0.23 4.73 16.78
N MET A 114 0.04 3.67 17.58
CA MET A 114 1.19 2.81 17.36
C MET A 114 1.11 2.06 16.04
N VAL A 115 -0.06 1.52 15.69
CA VAL A 115 -0.28 0.87 14.40
C VAL A 115 -0.15 1.87 13.25
N ALA A 116 -0.78 3.04 13.35
CA ALA A 116 -0.67 4.10 12.33
C ALA A 116 0.80 4.51 12.09
N MET A 117 1.57 4.73 13.16
CA MET A 117 3.00 5.03 13.04
C MET A 117 3.81 3.90 12.41
N SER A 118 3.45 2.64 12.68
CA SER A 118 4.12 1.50 12.04
C SER A 118 3.86 1.47 10.53
N LEU A 119 2.62 1.74 10.10
CA LEU A 119 2.26 1.81 8.67
C LEU A 119 2.99 2.95 7.96
N MET A 120 3.14 4.11 8.61
CA MET A 120 3.95 5.22 8.09
C MET A 120 5.43 4.85 7.96
N ARG A 121 6.01 4.15 8.93
CA ARG A 121 7.40 3.66 8.85
C ARG A 121 7.63 2.68 7.72
N LEU A 122 6.59 1.98 7.28
CA LEU A 122 6.62 1.10 6.11
C LEU A 122 6.39 1.86 4.78
N GLY A 123 6.38 3.18 4.81
CA GLY A 123 6.26 4.03 3.61
C GLY A 123 4.82 4.25 3.13
N ASN A 124 3.80 4.01 3.97
CA ASN A 124 2.41 4.32 3.64
C ASN A 124 2.08 5.76 4.05
N LEU A 125 1.19 6.40 3.27
CA LEU A 125 0.56 7.68 3.58
C LEU A 125 -0.96 7.47 3.65
N PRO A 126 -1.73 8.36 4.30
CA PRO A 126 -3.20 8.21 4.37
C PRO A 126 -3.89 8.08 2.99
N ASP A 127 -3.28 8.64 1.95
CA ASP A 127 -3.80 8.69 0.58
C ASP A 127 -3.01 7.81 -0.42
N SER A 128 -1.93 7.13 0.02
CA SER A 128 -1.09 6.33 -0.88
C SER A 128 -0.31 5.22 -0.19
N GLY A 129 0.17 4.25 -0.96
CA GLY A 129 0.82 3.03 -0.45
C GLY A 129 -0.14 1.87 -0.23
N THR A 130 0.43 0.67 -0.07
CA THR A 130 -0.31 -0.61 -0.02
C THR A 130 -1.37 -0.65 1.09
N TYR A 131 -1.10 0.00 2.22
CA TYR A 131 -1.97 0.05 3.40
C TYR A 131 -2.45 1.48 3.71
N GLY A 132 -2.46 2.37 2.71
CA GLY A 132 -2.86 3.76 2.88
C GLY A 132 -4.31 3.91 3.37
N HIS A 133 -5.22 3.06 2.87
CA HIS A 133 -6.61 3.02 3.32
C HIS A 133 -6.74 2.71 4.83
N GLN A 134 -6.01 1.72 5.33
CA GLN A 134 -6.00 1.37 6.75
C GLN A 134 -5.41 2.50 7.59
N LEU A 135 -4.34 3.14 7.10
CA LEU A 135 -3.72 4.28 7.76
C LEU A 135 -4.66 5.48 7.84
N GLY A 136 -5.36 5.83 6.75
CA GLY A 136 -6.35 6.91 6.75
C GLY A 136 -7.44 6.68 7.79
N ARG A 137 -8.02 5.48 7.82
CA ARG A 137 -9.05 5.10 8.81
C ARG A 137 -8.54 5.11 10.25
N ALA A 138 -7.25 4.89 10.49
CA ALA A 138 -6.67 4.96 11.83
C ALA A 138 -6.48 6.40 12.34
N THR A 139 -6.80 7.42 11.53
CA THR A 139 -6.60 8.84 11.84
C THR A 139 -7.90 9.66 11.85
N GLU A 140 -9.04 9.04 11.60
CA GLU A 140 -10.39 9.65 11.63
C GLU A 140 -11.08 9.42 12.98
#